data_AF-A0A3N5H199-F1
#
_entry.id   AF-A0A3N5H199-F1
#
_cell.length_a   1.000
_cell.length_b   1.000
_cell.length_c   1.000
_cell.angle_alpha   90.00
_cell.angle_beta   90.00
_cell.angle_gamma   90.00
#
_symmetry.space_group_name_H-M   'P 1'
#
loop_
_entity.id
_entity.type
_entity.pdbx_description
1 polymer ?
#
loop_
_entity_poly.entity_id
_entity_poly.type
_entity_poly.pdbx_seq_one_letter_code
_entity_poly.pdbx_strand_id
1 'polypeptide(L)'
;MGNGSISMAPRILVLATLAAGLAVVALGSVAGRVALAPPRPVHLLPRGANEPLPTLWPVPSYRLVDQDGQLRSPQALRGTVWIADFIFTSCTSVCPVLSAKMVQVQRAIEDPRLRFVSFSVDPQRDTPEALRAYAARWAPDEPRWTLLATTRESLAELTKGMKTFVERGPDPDDTLHTSELYLVDGEGRVRGIYGTDGDSFAQLVLDARRLLSQLGEVSRPAVTASAAGGETGAALYRQAGCAGCHDVPTIAPSLAGIAGRTVMLAGGRTLTADSTYLRESILDPEAKIVATYPPSMPSYRGTLSDAQVTALVRYLETWKADHRLAPAMASAEDAAVDPVCGMQVHAGFDTQHVTHAGRTVYFCSEQCRDRFVANPGAFALTRHRVGDPKGRK
;
A
#
# COMPACT_ATOMS: atom_id res chain seq x y z
N MET A 1 81.87 60.63 -2.42
CA MET A 1 81.81 62.04 -2.88
C MET A 1 80.60 62.17 -3.80
N GLY A 2 79.81 63.25 -3.63
CA GLY A 2 78.44 63.46 -4.18
C GLY A 2 78.32 63.45 -5.70
N ASN A 3 77.19 63.69 -6.35
CA ASN A 3 75.93 64.40 -6.06
C ASN A 3 74.82 63.68 -6.87
N GLY A 4 73.52 63.73 -6.54
CA GLY A 4 72.64 64.86 -6.83
C GLY A 4 71.56 64.50 -7.88
N SER A 5 70.37 64.19 -7.37
CA SER A 5 68.98 64.38 -7.85
C SER A 5 68.68 64.89 -9.29
N ILE A 6 67.63 64.33 -9.94
CA ILE A 6 66.33 64.99 -10.28
C ILE A 6 65.47 64.12 -11.24
N SER A 7 64.22 63.84 -10.79
CA SER A 7 62.91 63.74 -11.49
C SER A 7 62.78 63.48 -13.00
N MET A 8 61.97 62.48 -13.41
CA MET A 8 60.65 62.66 -14.06
C MET A 8 59.92 61.32 -14.31
N ALA A 9 58.59 61.32 -14.17
CA ALA A 9 57.70 60.14 -14.27
C ALA A 9 57.49 59.62 -15.71
N PRO A 10 56.96 58.38 -15.86
CA PRO A 10 55.75 58.25 -16.68
C PRO A 10 54.73 57.29 -16.07
N ARG A 11 53.77 57.84 -15.31
CA ARG A 11 52.53 57.16 -14.91
C ARG A 11 51.47 57.28 -16.02
N ILE A 12 51.73 56.81 -17.24
CA ILE A 12 50.71 56.85 -18.33
C ILE A 12 50.63 55.55 -19.17
N LEU A 13 51.54 54.57 -19.03
CA LEU A 13 51.59 53.44 -19.97
C LEU A 13 51.43 52.03 -19.38
N VAL A 14 50.57 51.83 -18.36
CA VAL A 14 50.28 50.47 -17.84
C VAL A 14 48.77 50.18 -17.66
N LEU A 15 47.87 51.14 -17.90
CA LEU A 15 46.42 50.95 -17.69
C LEU A 15 45.63 50.48 -18.93
N ALA A 16 46.29 50.09 -20.03
CA ALA A 16 45.62 49.69 -21.27
C ALA A 16 45.76 48.20 -21.66
N THR A 17 46.27 47.33 -20.77
CA THR A 17 46.40 45.88 -21.05
C THR A 17 45.71 44.97 -20.03
N LEU A 18 45.02 45.53 -19.03
CA LEU A 18 44.27 44.76 -18.02
C LEU A 18 42.73 44.78 -18.20
N ALA A 19 42.22 45.46 -19.22
CA ALA A 19 40.78 45.51 -19.51
C ALA A 19 40.29 44.49 -20.57
N ALA A 20 41.20 43.83 -21.30
CA ALA A 20 40.85 42.82 -22.31
C ALA A 20 41.00 41.35 -21.82
N GLY A 21 41.68 41.13 -20.70
CA GLY A 21 41.87 39.78 -20.11
C GLY A 21 40.75 39.33 -19.17
N LEU A 22 39.91 40.24 -18.68
CA LEU A 22 38.82 39.93 -17.74
C LEU A 22 37.44 39.76 -18.43
N ALA A 23 37.35 40.01 -19.73
CA ALA A 23 36.11 39.86 -20.51
C ALA A 23 35.95 38.49 -21.18
N VAL A 24 36.98 37.63 -21.17
CA VAL A 24 36.91 36.27 -21.75
C VAL A 24 36.77 35.17 -20.68
N VAL A 25 36.95 35.48 -19.39
CA VAL A 25 36.72 34.52 -18.29
C VAL A 25 35.29 34.63 -17.70
N ALA A 26 34.51 35.63 -18.10
CA ALA A 26 33.15 35.85 -17.60
C ALA A 26 32.02 35.34 -18.54
N LEU A 27 32.33 34.55 -19.58
CA LEU A 27 31.34 33.94 -20.48
C LEU A 27 31.37 32.39 -20.51
N GLY A 28 31.99 31.75 -19.52
CA GLY A 28 32.10 30.29 -19.43
C GLY A 28 31.21 29.59 -18.39
N SER A 29 30.39 30.32 -17.64
CA SER A 29 29.78 29.78 -16.40
C SER A 29 28.24 29.81 -16.34
N VAL A 30 27.57 30.12 -17.45
CA VAL A 30 26.10 30.03 -17.54
C VAL A 30 25.70 28.94 -18.54
N ALA A 31 26.42 27.81 -18.53
CA ALA A 31 25.79 26.54 -18.84
C ALA A 31 24.97 26.18 -17.60
N GLY A 32 23.77 26.73 -17.52
CA GLY A 32 22.77 26.34 -16.54
C GLY A 32 22.67 24.82 -16.61
N ARG A 33 23.22 24.14 -15.61
CA ARG A 33 22.82 22.79 -15.27
C ARG A 33 21.37 22.90 -14.87
N VAL A 34 20.48 22.89 -15.85
CA VAL A 34 19.18 22.26 -15.69
C VAL A 34 19.55 20.83 -15.34
N ALA A 35 19.69 20.58 -14.05
CA ALA A 35 19.56 19.24 -13.54
C ALA A 35 18.19 18.81 -14.05
N LEU A 36 18.16 18.03 -15.13
CA LEU A 36 17.01 17.18 -15.38
C LEU A 36 16.92 16.36 -14.11
N ALA A 37 16.00 16.75 -13.23
CA ALA A 37 15.57 15.88 -12.18
C ALA A 37 15.27 14.53 -12.86
N PRO A 38 15.77 13.41 -12.34
CA PRO A 38 15.42 12.11 -12.90
C PRO A 38 13.89 12.06 -12.99
N PRO A 39 13.31 11.44 -14.05
CA PRO A 39 11.87 11.33 -14.16
C PRO A 39 11.36 10.82 -12.83
N ARG A 40 10.53 11.62 -12.15
CA ARG A 40 9.92 11.18 -10.90
C ARG A 40 9.17 9.89 -11.23
N PRO A 41 9.41 8.77 -10.53
CA PRO A 41 8.53 7.63 -10.67
C PRO A 41 7.10 8.12 -10.45
N VAL A 42 6.16 7.64 -11.25
CA VAL A 42 4.76 8.12 -11.34
C VAL A 42 3.95 7.85 -10.04
N HIS A 43 4.63 7.70 -8.91
CA HIS A 43 4.13 7.15 -7.66
C HIS A 43 3.99 8.18 -6.52
N LEU A 44 4.11 9.49 -6.77
CA LEU A 44 4.05 10.50 -5.70
C LEU A 44 3.27 11.76 -6.05
N LEU A 45 2.19 11.62 -6.83
CA LEU A 45 1.11 12.60 -6.80
C LEU A 45 0.01 12.04 -5.89
N PRO A 46 -0.49 12.78 -4.89
CA PRO A 46 -1.67 12.40 -4.13
C PRO A 46 -2.84 12.26 -5.10
N ARG A 47 -3.17 11.04 -5.49
CA ARG A 47 -4.31 10.76 -6.37
C ARG A 47 -5.56 10.82 -5.50
N GLY A 48 -6.54 11.61 -5.92
CA GLY A 48 -7.86 11.56 -5.29
C GLY A 48 -8.44 10.15 -5.42
N ALA A 49 -9.10 9.63 -4.39
CA ALA A 49 -9.69 8.29 -4.36
C ALA A 49 -10.64 7.98 -5.54
N ASN A 50 -11.12 9.02 -6.25
CA ASN A 50 -12.03 8.92 -7.38
C ASN A 50 -11.37 8.98 -8.76
N GLU A 51 -10.07 9.28 -8.88
CA GLU A 51 -9.43 9.36 -10.20
C GLU A 51 -9.13 7.93 -10.71
N PRO A 52 -9.59 7.52 -11.91
CA PRO A 52 -9.35 6.18 -12.42
C PRO A 52 -7.84 5.92 -12.50
N LEU A 53 -7.43 4.68 -12.19
CA LEU A 53 -6.01 4.30 -12.27
C LEU A 53 -5.46 4.65 -13.66
N PRO A 54 -4.23 5.18 -13.77
CA PRO A 54 -3.67 5.50 -15.07
C PRO A 54 -3.60 4.23 -15.92
N THR A 55 -3.77 4.38 -17.23
CA THR A 55 -3.41 3.33 -18.19
C THR A 55 -2.00 3.62 -18.65
N LEU A 56 -1.05 2.76 -18.26
CA LEU A 56 0.35 2.98 -18.59
C LEU A 56 0.65 2.49 -20.02
N TRP A 57 0.49 1.19 -20.26
CA TRP A 57 0.63 0.56 -21.58
C TRP A 57 -0.05 -0.81 -21.61
N PRO A 58 -0.40 -1.34 -22.80
CA PRO A 58 -0.86 -2.72 -22.92
C PRO A 58 0.26 -3.72 -22.62
N VAL A 59 -0.09 -4.86 -22.03
CA VAL A 59 0.81 -6.00 -21.87
C VAL A 59 1.20 -6.54 -23.25
N PRO A 60 2.49 -6.83 -23.52
CA PRO A 60 2.92 -7.38 -24.79
C PRO A 60 2.30 -8.76 -25.03
N SER A 61 2.10 -9.10 -26.30
CA SER A 61 1.73 -10.47 -26.66
C SER A 61 2.86 -11.43 -26.33
N TYR A 62 2.53 -12.57 -25.73
CA TYR A 62 3.45 -13.68 -25.54
C TYR A 62 2.75 -15.02 -25.70
N ARG A 63 3.54 -16.05 -25.97
CA ARG A 63 3.16 -17.46 -25.85
C ARG A 63 4.26 -18.16 -25.10
N LEU A 64 4.04 -18.45 -23.82
CA LEU A 64 5.02 -19.01 -22.91
C LEU A 64 4.49 -20.30 -22.31
N VAL A 65 5.40 -21.17 -21.90
CA VAL A 65 5.05 -22.44 -21.24
C VAL A 65 4.98 -22.19 -19.73
N ASP A 66 3.90 -22.64 -19.09
CA ASP A 66 3.78 -22.54 -17.63
C ASP A 66 4.46 -23.69 -16.89
N GLN A 67 4.42 -23.64 -15.56
CA GLN A 67 4.95 -24.70 -14.70
C GLN A 67 4.32 -26.07 -14.99
N ASP A 68 3.13 -26.11 -15.60
CA ASP A 68 2.39 -27.31 -15.98
C ASP A 68 2.60 -27.78 -17.41
N GLY A 69 3.57 -27.18 -18.11
CA GLY A 69 3.85 -27.51 -19.50
C GLY A 69 2.78 -27.00 -20.47
N GLN A 70 1.84 -26.16 -20.01
CA GLN A 70 0.76 -25.63 -20.82
C GLN A 70 1.16 -24.31 -21.45
N LEU A 71 0.77 -24.12 -22.72
CA LEU A 71 0.99 -22.86 -23.40
C LEU A 71 0.01 -21.80 -22.91
N ARG A 72 0.53 -20.67 -22.43
CA ARG A 72 -0.23 -19.53 -21.90
C ARG A 72 0.03 -18.28 -22.71
N SER A 73 -0.97 -17.40 -22.71
CA SER A 73 -0.90 -16.09 -23.35
C SER A 73 -1.75 -15.09 -22.54
N PRO A 74 -1.52 -13.77 -22.70
CA PRO A 74 -2.29 -12.75 -21.98
C PRO A 74 -3.80 -12.84 -22.23
N GLN A 75 -4.21 -13.37 -23.39
CA GLN A 75 -5.63 -13.47 -23.76
C GLN A 75 -6.42 -14.37 -22.79
N ALA A 76 -5.76 -15.36 -22.17
CA ALA A 76 -6.37 -16.24 -21.17
C ALA A 76 -6.62 -15.53 -19.82
N LEU A 77 -6.08 -14.33 -19.62
CA LEU A 77 -6.23 -13.50 -18.43
C LEU A 77 -7.23 -12.35 -18.64
N ARG A 78 -7.87 -12.24 -19.82
CA ARG A 78 -8.92 -11.23 -20.02
C ARG A 78 -10.09 -11.45 -19.06
N GLY A 79 -10.63 -10.36 -18.53
CA GLY A 79 -11.66 -10.37 -17.50
C GLY A 79 -11.15 -10.68 -16.09
N THR A 80 -9.83 -10.81 -15.90
CA THR A 80 -9.20 -10.98 -14.59
C THR A 80 -8.24 -9.83 -14.31
N VAL A 81 -8.13 -9.42 -13.04
CA VAL A 81 -7.05 -8.53 -12.60
C VAL A 81 -5.87 -9.42 -12.27
N TRP A 82 -4.65 -9.00 -12.59
CA TRP A 82 -3.49 -9.81 -12.27
C TRP A 82 -2.28 -9.00 -11.86
N ILE A 83 -1.49 -9.58 -10.96
CA ILE A 83 -0.24 -9.02 -10.48
C ILE A 83 0.90 -9.83 -11.08
N ALA A 84 1.90 -9.15 -11.60
CA ALA A 84 3.05 -9.79 -12.21
C ALA A 84 4.39 -9.37 -11.60
N ASP A 85 5.33 -10.29 -11.61
CA ASP A 85 6.73 -10.05 -11.25
C ASP A 85 7.68 -10.79 -12.21
N PHE A 86 8.97 -10.45 -12.09
CA PHE A 86 10.05 -11.07 -12.85
C PHE A 86 11.01 -11.73 -11.86
N ILE A 87 11.19 -13.04 -11.98
CA ILE A 87 11.97 -13.82 -11.04
C ILE A 87 12.91 -14.79 -11.76
N PHE A 88 13.86 -15.36 -11.03
CA PHE A 88 14.47 -16.62 -11.44
C PHE A 88 14.61 -17.54 -10.23
N THR A 89 14.43 -18.84 -10.44
CA THR A 89 14.16 -19.77 -9.32
C THR A 89 15.33 -19.95 -8.37
N SER A 90 16.55 -19.69 -8.84
CA SER A 90 17.80 -19.80 -8.07
C SER A 90 18.20 -18.51 -7.34
N CYS A 91 17.42 -17.43 -7.42
CA CYS A 91 17.73 -16.18 -6.75
C CYS A 91 17.56 -16.30 -5.23
N THR A 92 18.53 -15.80 -4.48
CA THR A 92 18.57 -15.86 -3.01
C THR A 92 18.34 -14.50 -2.34
N SER A 93 18.20 -13.42 -3.12
CA SER A 93 18.09 -12.05 -2.63
C SER A 93 16.69 -11.45 -2.79
N VAL A 94 16.39 -10.80 -3.92
CA VAL A 94 15.16 -10.02 -4.14
C VAL A 94 13.96 -10.90 -4.48
N CYS A 95 14.14 -12.01 -5.21
CA CYS A 95 13.02 -12.87 -5.61
C CYS A 95 12.27 -13.48 -4.41
N PRO A 96 12.94 -13.91 -3.33
CA PRO A 96 12.24 -14.30 -2.10
C PRO A 96 11.32 -13.22 -1.53
N VAL A 97 11.73 -11.94 -1.61
CA VAL A 97 10.89 -10.82 -1.14
C VAL A 97 9.66 -10.66 -2.04
N LEU A 98 9.83 -10.70 -3.37
CA LEU A 98 8.73 -10.62 -4.34
C LEU A 98 7.73 -11.77 -4.14
N SER A 99 8.22 -13.01 -4.02
CA SER A 99 7.37 -14.17 -3.81
C SER A 99 6.64 -14.13 -2.47
N ALA A 100 7.29 -13.67 -1.40
CA ALA A 100 6.61 -13.43 -0.12
C ALA A 100 5.49 -12.38 -0.25
N LYS A 101 5.72 -11.31 -1.03
CA LYS A 101 4.72 -10.26 -1.29
C LYS A 101 3.55 -10.78 -2.11
N MET A 102 3.80 -11.61 -3.12
CA MET A 102 2.74 -12.30 -3.88
C MET A 102 1.87 -13.16 -2.94
N VAL A 103 2.47 -13.95 -2.05
CA VAL A 103 1.76 -14.74 -1.03
C VAL A 103 0.96 -13.85 -0.06
N GLN A 104 1.50 -12.69 0.34
CA GLN A 104 0.77 -11.74 1.18
C GLN A 104 -0.50 -11.22 0.48
N VAL A 105 -0.42 -10.89 -0.82
CA VAL A 105 -1.61 -10.44 -1.57
C VAL A 105 -2.61 -11.59 -1.75
N GLN A 106 -2.14 -12.81 -2.04
CA GLN A 106 -2.99 -14.00 -2.16
C GLN A 106 -3.87 -14.21 -0.92
N ARG A 107 -3.29 -14.02 0.28
CA ARG A 107 -4.00 -14.10 1.57
C ARG A 107 -4.90 -12.90 1.84
N ALA A 108 -4.50 -11.70 1.40
CA ALA A 108 -5.25 -10.48 1.62
C ALA A 108 -6.45 -10.30 0.66
N ILE A 109 -6.45 -10.99 -0.48
CA ILE A 109 -7.49 -10.93 -1.51
C ILE A 109 -7.76 -12.35 -2.00
N GLU A 110 -8.87 -12.94 -1.54
CA GLU A 110 -9.31 -14.30 -1.92
C GLU A 110 -10.17 -14.32 -3.21
N ASP A 111 -10.40 -13.17 -3.85
CA ASP A 111 -11.20 -13.08 -5.07
C ASP A 111 -10.59 -13.96 -6.18
N PRO A 112 -11.35 -14.92 -6.75
CA PRO A 112 -10.84 -15.81 -7.79
C PRO A 112 -10.55 -15.10 -9.11
N ARG A 113 -11.02 -13.86 -9.29
CA ARG A 113 -10.73 -13.00 -10.45
C ARG A 113 -9.40 -12.28 -10.32
N LEU A 114 -8.71 -12.38 -9.18
CA LEU A 114 -7.32 -11.97 -9.05
C LEU A 114 -6.39 -13.13 -9.43
N ARG A 115 -5.46 -12.90 -10.34
CA ARG A 115 -4.45 -13.88 -10.77
C ARG A 115 -3.04 -13.36 -10.47
N PHE A 116 -2.09 -14.28 -10.43
CA PHE A 116 -0.68 -13.99 -10.19
C PHE A 116 0.16 -14.59 -11.30
N VAL A 117 1.11 -13.81 -11.85
CA VAL A 117 1.93 -14.25 -12.98
C VAL A 117 3.40 -13.91 -12.74
N SER A 118 4.24 -14.92 -12.60
CA SER A 118 5.68 -14.71 -12.48
C SER A 118 6.39 -15.10 -13.76
N PHE A 119 7.14 -14.18 -14.35
CA PHE A 119 7.92 -14.44 -15.55
C PHE A 119 9.35 -14.81 -15.19
N SER A 120 9.81 -15.98 -15.64
CA SER A 120 11.21 -16.34 -15.46
C SER A 120 12.11 -15.47 -16.33
N VAL A 121 13.21 -14.98 -15.75
CA VAL A 121 14.28 -14.27 -16.45
C VAL A 121 15.52 -15.14 -16.68
N ASP A 122 15.47 -16.43 -16.32
CA ASP A 122 16.57 -17.37 -16.50
C ASP A 122 16.21 -18.54 -17.44
N PRO A 123 16.14 -18.30 -18.76
CA PRO A 123 15.72 -19.30 -19.75
C PRO A 123 16.66 -20.51 -19.85
N GLN A 124 17.83 -20.48 -19.19
CA GLN A 124 18.78 -21.60 -19.20
C GLN A 124 18.53 -22.63 -18.10
N ARG A 125 17.96 -22.20 -16.97
CA ARG A 125 17.85 -23.03 -15.74
C ARG A 125 16.41 -23.22 -15.27
N ASP A 126 15.53 -22.27 -15.56
CA ASP A 126 14.14 -22.32 -15.09
C ASP A 126 13.26 -23.13 -16.04
N THR A 127 13.36 -24.46 -15.95
CA THR A 127 12.45 -25.38 -16.64
C THR A 127 11.05 -25.37 -15.98
N PRO A 128 10.00 -25.87 -16.64
CA PRO A 128 8.67 -26.03 -16.02
C PRO A 128 8.71 -26.79 -14.69
N GLU A 129 9.57 -27.80 -14.56
CA GLU A 129 9.77 -28.56 -13.33
C GLU A 129 10.37 -27.70 -12.21
N ALA A 130 11.38 -26.89 -12.53
CA ALA A 130 11.99 -25.96 -11.58
C ALA A 130 10.99 -24.90 -11.12
N LEU A 131 10.19 -24.36 -12.05
CA LEU A 131 9.12 -23.41 -11.73
C LEU A 131 8.03 -24.04 -10.86
N ARG A 132 7.63 -25.28 -11.13
CA ARG A 132 6.68 -26.00 -10.27
C ARG A 132 7.23 -26.19 -8.86
N ALA A 133 8.49 -26.62 -8.74
CA ALA A 133 9.14 -26.77 -7.44
C ALA A 133 9.24 -25.44 -6.69
N TYR A 134 9.50 -24.34 -7.40
CA TYR A 134 9.50 -22.99 -6.84
C TYR A 134 8.11 -22.60 -6.32
N ALA A 135 7.06 -22.77 -7.13
CA ALA A 135 5.68 -22.47 -6.75
C ALA A 135 5.24 -23.28 -5.51
N ALA A 136 5.54 -24.58 -5.51
CA ALA A 136 5.21 -25.49 -4.41
C ALA A 136 5.88 -25.10 -3.08
N ARG A 137 7.08 -24.51 -3.13
CA ARG A 137 7.78 -24.01 -1.93
C ARG A 137 7.11 -22.78 -1.33
N TRP A 138 6.55 -21.90 -2.16
CA TRP A 138 6.00 -20.62 -1.72
C TRP A 138 4.50 -20.67 -1.43
N ALA A 139 3.72 -21.31 -2.30
CA ALA A 139 2.27 -21.41 -2.20
C ALA A 139 1.78 -22.70 -2.87
N PRO A 140 1.89 -23.87 -2.20
CA PRO A 140 1.60 -25.18 -2.80
C PRO A 140 0.14 -25.35 -3.25
N ASP A 141 -0.80 -24.64 -2.62
CA ASP A 141 -2.24 -24.78 -2.85
C ASP A 141 -2.86 -23.53 -3.49
N GLU A 142 -2.08 -22.71 -4.19
CA GLU A 142 -2.59 -21.50 -4.86
C GLU A 142 -2.84 -21.72 -6.36
N PRO A 143 -4.09 -22.03 -6.78
CA PRO A 143 -4.41 -22.25 -8.19
C PRO A 143 -4.41 -20.96 -9.03
N ARG A 144 -4.33 -19.78 -8.40
CA ARG A 144 -4.33 -18.49 -9.11
C ARG A 144 -2.94 -18.06 -9.57
N TRP A 145 -1.88 -18.79 -9.21
CA TRP A 145 -0.49 -18.41 -9.53
C TRP A 145 0.11 -19.24 -10.67
N THR A 146 0.44 -18.54 -11.75
CA THR A 146 1.09 -19.09 -12.94
C THR A 146 2.53 -18.61 -13.02
N LEU A 147 3.47 -19.52 -13.22
CA LEU A 147 4.88 -19.21 -13.45
C LEU A 147 5.22 -19.57 -14.89
N LEU A 148 5.84 -18.65 -15.63
CA LEU A 148 6.05 -18.78 -17.08
C LEU A 148 7.55 -18.86 -17.40
N ALA A 149 7.95 -19.96 -18.03
CA ALA A 149 9.29 -20.14 -18.58
C ALA A 149 9.45 -19.28 -19.84
N THR A 150 10.61 -18.63 -19.97
CA THR A 150 10.96 -17.81 -21.14
C THR A 150 12.03 -18.48 -21.99
N THR A 151 12.17 -18.01 -23.22
CA THR A 151 13.38 -18.19 -24.05
C THR A 151 14.16 -16.87 -24.07
N ARG A 152 15.41 -16.87 -24.56
CA ARG A 152 16.18 -15.61 -24.71
C ARG A 152 15.44 -14.59 -25.58
N GLU A 153 14.82 -15.05 -26.66
CA GLU A 153 14.04 -14.24 -27.60
C GLU A 153 12.77 -13.71 -26.93
N SER A 154 11.97 -14.57 -26.31
CA SER A 154 10.73 -14.13 -25.67
C SER A 154 10.98 -13.22 -24.48
N LEU A 155 12.08 -13.44 -23.75
CA LEU A 155 12.49 -12.59 -22.64
C LEU A 155 12.82 -11.18 -23.13
N ALA A 156 13.61 -11.04 -24.20
CA ALA A 156 13.95 -9.74 -24.76
C ALA A 156 12.72 -8.94 -25.22
N GLU A 157 11.77 -9.60 -25.88
CA GLU A 157 10.51 -8.95 -26.28
C GLU A 157 9.61 -8.63 -25.09
N LEU A 158 9.54 -9.52 -24.10
CA LEU A 158 8.75 -9.32 -22.89
C LEU A 158 9.27 -8.14 -22.07
N THR A 159 10.59 -8.04 -21.85
CA THR A 159 11.17 -6.97 -21.05
C THR A 159 11.03 -5.62 -21.73
N LYS A 160 11.24 -5.57 -23.05
CA LYS A 160 10.97 -4.40 -23.87
C LYS A 160 9.50 -3.97 -23.80
N GLY A 161 8.56 -4.91 -23.93
CA GLY A 161 7.12 -4.63 -23.91
C GLY A 161 6.59 -4.24 -22.54
N MET A 162 7.11 -4.87 -21.49
CA MET A 162 6.80 -4.54 -20.09
C MET A 162 7.58 -3.33 -19.57
N LYS A 163 8.49 -2.78 -20.39
CA LYS A 163 9.37 -1.64 -20.06
C LYS A 163 10.19 -1.88 -18.79
N THR A 164 10.62 -3.12 -18.58
CA THR A 164 11.47 -3.51 -17.46
C THR A 164 12.89 -3.74 -17.95
N PHE A 165 13.87 -3.49 -17.09
CA PHE A 165 15.28 -3.71 -17.38
C PHE A 165 15.74 -4.98 -16.69
N VAL A 166 16.12 -5.96 -17.52
CA VAL A 166 16.67 -7.23 -17.06
C VAL A 166 18.07 -7.34 -17.67
N GLU A 167 19.06 -6.77 -17.00
CA GLU A 167 20.47 -7.06 -17.30
C GLU A 167 20.97 -8.17 -16.40
N ARG A 168 21.71 -9.14 -16.95
CA ARG A 168 22.37 -10.20 -16.19
C ARG A 168 23.86 -9.91 -16.16
N GLY A 169 24.46 -9.97 -14.99
CA GLY A 169 25.87 -9.74 -14.81
C GLY A 169 26.60 -11.06 -14.79
N PRO A 170 27.94 -10.99 -14.70
CA PRO A 170 28.78 -12.18 -14.68
C PRO A 170 28.58 -13.02 -13.40
N ASP A 171 28.13 -12.43 -12.30
CA ASP A 171 27.83 -13.12 -11.04
C ASP A 171 26.32 -13.42 -10.94
N PRO A 172 25.87 -14.62 -10.53
CA PRO A 172 24.46 -14.89 -10.23
C PRO A 172 23.81 -13.91 -9.22
N ASP A 173 24.61 -13.22 -8.41
CA ASP A 173 24.15 -12.17 -7.49
C ASP A 173 24.33 -10.73 -8.05
N ASP A 174 25.19 -10.53 -9.06
CA ASP A 174 25.33 -9.24 -9.75
C ASP A 174 24.41 -9.22 -10.94
N THR A 175 23.36 -8.41 -10.90
CA THR A 175 22.40 -8.18 -12.00
C THR A 175 21.32 -9.26 -12.08
N LEU A 176 20.25 -9.00 -11.33
CA LEU A 176 18.92 -8.59 -11.83
C LEU A 176 18.12 -8.05 -10.63
N HIS A 177 17.92 -6.72 -10.56
CA HIS A 177 17.36 -6.05 -9.38
C HIS A 177 15.99 -5.39 -9.63
N THR A 178 15.08 -6.04 -10.35
CA THR A 178 13.70 -5.54 -10.45
C THR A 178 12.92 -5.97 -9.21
N SER A 179 12.81 -5.10 -8.20
CA SER A 179 12.02 -5.32 -6.98
C SER A 179 10.56 -4.83 -7.14
N GLU A 180 10.05 -4.90 -8.37
CA GLU A 180 8.77 -4.30 -8.77
C GLU A 180 7.68 -5.35 -9.02
N LEU A 181 6.46 -4.99 -8.66
CA LEU A 181 5.21 -5.70 -8.93
C LEU A 181 4.36 -4.87 -9.91
N TYR A 182 3.82 -5.52 -10.93
CA TYR A 182 3.04 -4.88 -12.00
C TYR A 182 1.56 -5.22 -11.80
N LEU A 183 0.69 -4.22 -11.73
CA LEU A 183 -0.76 -4.42 -11.67
C LEU A 183 -1.36 -4.32 -13.07
N VAL A 184 -2.13 -5.31 -13.48
CA VAL A 184 -2.76 -5.39 -14.80
C VAL A 184 -4.27 -5.58 -14.65
N ASP A 185 -5.05 -4.83 -15.44
CA ASP A 185 -6.50 -4.93 -15.45
C ASP A 185 -7.06 -6.04 -16.35
N GLY A 186 -8.38 -6.22 -16.32
CA GLY A 186 -9.11 -7.20 -17.11
C GLY A 186 -9.05 -7.02 -18.63
N GLU A 187 -8.55 -5.88 -19.11
CA GLU A 187 -8.36 -5.62 -20.53
C GLU A 187 -6.91 -5.90 -20.97
N GLY A 188 -6.02 -6.25 -20.03
CA GLY A 188 -4.61 -6.50 -20.29
C GLY A 188 -3.78 -5.22 -20.34
N ARG A 189 -4.18 -4.17 -19.62
CA ARG A 189 -3.42 -2.91 -19.52
C ARG A 189 -2.71 -2.83 -18.17
N VAL A 190 -1.42 -2.46 -18.20
CA VAL A 190 -0.66 -2.15 -16.99
C VAL A 190 -1.18 -0.86 -16.38
N ARG A 191 -1.57 -0.92 -15.11
CA ARG A 191 -2.20 0.18 -14.35
C ARG A 191 -1.29 0.80 -13.30
N GLY A 192 -0.24 0.09 -12.91
CA GLY A 192 0.74 0.56 -11.95
C GLY A 192 1.94 -0.36 -11.85
N ILE A 193 3.03 0.21 -11.35
CA ILE A 193 4.26 -0.48 -10.96
C ILE A 193 4.49 -0.11 -9.50
N TYR A 194 4.71 -1.11 -8.67
CA TYR A 194 4.77 -0.96 -7.22
C TYR A 194 6.03 -1.61 -6.68
N GLY A 195 6.68 -0.94 -5.73
CA GLY A 195 7.76 -1.52 -4.95
C GLY A 195 7.26 -2.54 -3.94
N THR A 196 8.21 -3.16 -3.25
CA THR A 196 7.96 -4.11 -2.16
C THR A 196 7.96 -3.45 -0.77
N ASP A 197 8.28 -2.15 -0.69
CA ASP A 197 8.21 -1.35 0.53
C ASP A 197 6.76 -1.18 1.03
N GLY A 198 6.61 -0.86 2.31
CA GLY A 198 5.32 -0.88 3.01
C GLY A 198 4.24 0.00 2.35
N ASP A 199 4.59 1.21 1.94
CA ASP A 199 3.63 2.16 1.37
C ASP A 199 3.26 1.80 -0.05
N SER A 200 4.25 1.49 -0.91
CA SER A 200 3.98 1.10 -2.30
C SER A 200 3.22 -0.23 -2.36
N PHE A 201 3.58 -1.19 -1.51
CA PHE A 201 2.86 -2.46 -1.43
C PHE A 201 1.43 -2.30 -0.92
N ALA A 202 1.18 -1.43 0.06
CA ALA A 202 -0.18 -1.14 0.50
C ALA A 202 -1.03 -0.54 -0.63
N GLN A 203 -0.45 0.35 -1.44
CA GLN A 203 -1.13 0.92 -2.61
C GLN A 203 -1.45 -0.14 -3.67
N LEU A 204 -0.56 -1.10 -3.92
CA LEU A 204 -0.83 -2.23 -4.82
C LEU A 204 -2.11 -2.98 -4.41
N VAL A 205 -2.25 -3.29 -3.12
CA VAL A 205 -3.41 -4.02 -2.59
C VAL A 205 -4.69 -3.22 -2.76
N LEU A 206 -4.65 -1.90 -2.49
CA LEU A 206 -5.79 -1.00 -2.67
C LEU A 206 -6.22 -0.92 -4.14
N ASP A 207 -5.26 -0.71 -5.04
CA ASP A 207 -5.50 -0.59 -6.47
C ASP A 207 -5.99 -1.90 -7.08
N ALA A 208 -5.47 -3.05 -6.64
CA ALA A 208 -5.95 -4.36 -7.07
C ALA A 208 -7.43 -4.56 -6.68
N ARG A 209 -7.81 -4.25 -5.44
CA ARG A 209 -9.21 -4.32 -4.99
C ARG A 209 -10.12 -3.38 -5.78
N ARG A 210 -9.61 -2.19 -6.12
CA ARG A 210 -10.34 -1.22 -6.94
C ARG A 210 -10.59 -1.73 -8.36
N LEU A 211 -9.61 -2.35 -9.00
CA LEU A 211 -9.83 -2.95 -10.32
C LEU A 211 -10.79 -4.15 -10.24
N LEU A 212 -10.71 -4.97 -9.18
CA LEU A 212 -11.61 -6.11 -8.99
C LEU A 212 -13.07 -5.70 -8.78
N SER A 213 -13.33 -4.58 -8.09
CA SER A 213 -14.69 -4.05 -7.95
C SER A 213 -15.26 -3.56 -9.28
N GLN A 214 -14.41 -3.06 -10.17
CA GLN A 214 -14.79 -2.55 -11.50
C GLN A 214 -15.04 -3.65 -12.53
N LEU A 215 -14.51 -4.87 -12.37
CA LEU A 215 -14.69 -5.98 -13.33
C LEU A 215 -16.18 -6.34 -13.62
N GLY A 216 -17.12 -5.96 -12.73
CA GLY A 216 -18.56 -6.15 -12.93
C GLY A 216 -19.28 -4.96 -13.60
N GLU A 217 -18.61 -3.82 -13.76
CA GLU A 217 -19.20 -2.58 -14.30
C GLU A 217 -18.84 -2.35 -15.80
N VAL A 218 -17.86 -3.07 -16.34
CA VAL A 218 -17.30 -2.90 -17.71
C VAL A 218 -18.28 -3.26 -18.85
N SER A 219 -19.56 -3.53 -18.56
CA SER A 219 -20.61 -3.70 -19.57
C SER A 219 -21.61 -2.54 -19.65
N ARG A 220 -21.45 -1.46 -18.87
CA ARG A 220 -22.29 -0.25 -19.05
C ARG A 220 -21.46 0.86 -19.71
N PRO A 221 -21.87 1.39 -20.88
CA PRO A 221 -21.28 2.62 -21.38
C PRO A 221 -21.48 3.70 -20.31
N ALA A 222 -20.51 4.61 -20.20
CA ALA A 222 -20.53 5.73 -19.28
C ALA A 222 -21.90 6.42 -19.34
N VAL A 223 -22.73 6.18 -18.32
CA VAL A 223 -24.00 6.88 -18.20
C VAL A 223 -23.66 8.28 -17.71
N THR A 224 -23.74 9.22 -18.65
CA THR A 224 -23.92 10.65 -18.41
C THR A 224 -24.83 10.88 -17.22
N ALA A 225 -24.40 11.79 -16.34
CA ALA A 225 -25.13 12.30 -15.19
C ALA A 225 -26.66 12.22 -15.34
N SER A 226 -27.31 11.60 -14.36
CA SER A 226 -28.71 11.87 -14.08
C SER A 226 -28.88 11.98 -12.57
N ALA A 227 -29.05 13.23 -12.13
CA ALA A 227 -29.61 13.56 -10.84
C ALA A 227 -31.09 13.14 -10.83
N ALA A 228 -31.47 12.25 -9.90
CA ALA A 228 -32.75 12.17 -9.20
C ALA A 228 -32.98 10.73 -8.69
N GLY A 229 -32.79 10.52 -7.39
CA GLY A 229 -33.05 9.25 -6.71
C GLY A 229 -31.96 8.96 -5.69
N GLY A 230 -32.26 9.23 -4.41
CA GLY A 230 -31.29 9.21 -3.31
C GLY A 230 -30.41 7.96 -3.30
N GLU A 231 -29.11 8.17 -3.52
CA GLU A 231 -28.12 7.12 -3.40
C GLU A 231 -28.13 6.58 -1.97
N THR A 232 -28.29 5.28 -1.83
CA THR A 232 -28.29 4.64 -0.50
C THR A 232 -26.91 4.83 0.14
N GLY A 233 -26.85 5.03 1.47
CA GLY A 233 -25.58 5.18 2.17
C GLY A 233 -24.63 3.98 1.99
N ALA A 234 -25.17 2.78 1.74
CA ALA A 234 -24.38 1.59 1.39
C ALA A 234 -23.71 1.69 0.02
N ALA A 235 -24.38 2.27 -0.98
CA ALA A 235 -23.81 2.51 -2.29
C ALA A 235 -22.71 3.58 -2.20
N LEU A 236 -22.99 4.67 -1.48
CA LEU A 236 -22.02 5.74 -1.23
C LEU A 236 -20.78 5.22 -0.51
N TYR A 237 -20.93 4.37 0.51
CA TYR A 237 -19.82 3.77 1.25
C TYR A 237 -18.85 2.99 0.36
N ARG A 238 -19.37 2.24 -0.62
CA ARG A 238 -18.55 1.50 -1.59
C ARG A 238 -17.98 2.39 -2.68
N GLN A 239 -18.81 3.27 -3.25
CA GLN A 239 -18.42 4.15 -4.36
C GLN A 239 -17.39 5.21 -3.95
N ALA A 240 -17.50 5.73 -2.73
CA ALA A 240 -16.53 6.67 -2.16
C ALA A 240 -15.23 5.98 -1.68
N GLY A 241 -15.12 4.66 -1.82
CA GLY A 241 -13.93 3.89 -1.47
C GLY A 241 -13.73 3.64 0.02
N CYS A 242 -14.69 3.99 0.89
CA CYS A 242 -14.56 3.86 2.34
C CYS A 242 -14.27 2.42 2.79
N ALA A 243 -14.91 1.44 2.14
CA ALA A 243 -14.72 0.01 2.38
C ALA A 243 -13.25 -0.44 2.20
N GLY A 244 -12.52 0.15 1.26
CA GLY A 244 -11.14 -0.26 0.94
C GLY A 244 -10.17 -0.14 2.12
N CYS A 245 -10.43 0.82 3.02
CA CYS A 245 -9.64 1.05 4.22
C CYS A 245 -10.33 0.54 5.48
N HIS A 246 -11.63 0.80 5.65
CA HIS A 246 -12.35 0.56 6.91
C HIS A 246 -12.80 -0.89 7.11
N ASP A 247 -12.75 -1.74 6.08
CA ASP A 247 -12.97 -3.19 6.21
C ASP A 247 -11.68 -3.94 6.59
N VAL A 248 -10.54 -3.23 6.67
CA VAL A 248 -9.24 -3.79 7.09
C VAL A 248 -8.73 -3.08 8.34
N PRO A 249 -8.82 -3.70 9.53
CA PRO A 249 -8.47 -3.06 10.80
C PRO A 249 -7.01 -2.56 10.91
N THR A 250 -6.10 -3.02 10.06
CA THR A 250 -4.70 -2.56 10.05
C THR A 250 -4.48 -1.25 9.27
N ILE A 251 -5.42 -0.88 8.39
CA ILE A 251 -5.31 0.33 7.54
C ILE A 251 -6.10 1.49 8.15
N ALA A 252 -7.31 1.23 8.60
CA ALA A 252 -8.16 2.21 9.25
C ALA A 252 -8.97 1.56 10.38
N PRO A 253 -9.45 2.35 11.36
CA PRO A 253 -10.27 1.80 12.44
C PRO A 253 -11.56 1.21 11.88
N SER A 254 -11.92 0.01 12.37
CA SER A 254 -13.17 -0.66 11.99
C SER A 254 -14.37 0.20 12.32
N LEU A 255 -15.30 0.34 11.37
CA LEU A 255 -16.55 1.08 11.56
C LEU A 255 -17.70 0.20 12.09
N ALA A 256 -17.44 -1.10 12.34
CA ALA A 256 -18.44 -1.99 12.93
C ALA A 256 -18.89 -1.47 14.30
N GLY A 257 -20.19 -1.20 14.46
CA GLY A 257 -20.74 -0.64 15.69
C GLY A 257 -20.16 0.72 16.08
N ILE A 258 -19.72 1.54 15.12
CA ILE A 258 -19.05 2.82 15.42
C ILE A 258 -19.98 3.81 16.12
N ALA A 259 -21.26 3.85 15.77
CA ALA A 259 -22.18 4.84 16.33
C ALA A 259 -22.34 4.65 17.85
N GLY A 260 -22.03 5.72 18.60
CA GLY A 260 -22.02 5.71 20.06
C GLY A 260 -20.78 5.09 20.71
N ARG A 261 -19.84 4.55 19.93
CA ARG A 261 -18.59 3.98 20.46
C ARG A 261 -17.66 5.08 20.97
N THR A 262 -16.96 4.83 22.07
CA THR A 262 -15.88 5.72 22.51
C THR A 262 -14.65 5.55 21.61
N VAL A 263 -14.16 6.65 21.04
CA VAL A 263 -12.99 6.71 20.18
C VAL A 263 -11.88 7.49 20.86
N MET A 264 -10.68 6.92 20.91
CA MET A 264 -9.48 7.59 21.40
C MET A 264 -8.75 8.27 20.23
N LEU A 265 -8.34 9.53 20.41
CA LEU A 265 -7.57 10.28 19.43
C LEU A 265 -6.07 10.22 19.74
N ALA A 266 -5.23 10.48 18.74
CA ALA A 266 -3.76 10.47 18.86
C ALA A 266 -3.21 11.40 19.97
N GLY A 267 -3.95 12.45 20.34
CA GLY A 267 -3.63 13.35 21.47
C GLY A 267 -4.12 12.86 22.85
N GLY A 268 -4.56 11.60 22.98
CA GLY A 268 -5.01 10.99 24.24
C GLY A 268 -6.43 11.35 24.68
N ARG A 269 -7.08 12.33 24.02
CA ARG A 269 -8.48 12.69 24.22
C ARG A 269 -9.43 11.61 23.71
N THR A 270 -10.50 11.34 24.44
CA THR A 270 -11.57 10.42 24.02
C THR A 270 -12.83 11.20 23.62
N LEU A 271 -13.54 10.73 22.60
CA LEU A 271 -14.81 11.26 22.14
C LEU A 271 -15.83 10.14 21.94
N THR A 272 -17.12 10.46 22.01
CA THR A 272 -18.18 9.55 21.55
C THR A 272 -18.36 9.72 20.04
N ALA A 273 -18.42 8.62 19.30
CA ALA A 273 -18.69 8.64 17.88
C ALA A 273 -20.18 8.86 17.59
N ASP A 274 -20.64 10.10 17.81
CA ASP A 274 -21.96 10.59 17.41
C ASP A 274 -22.00 11.02 15.94
N SER A 275 -23.16 11.44 15.45
CA SER A 275 -23.36 11.86 14.06
C SER A 275 -22.47 13.05 13.67
N THR A 276 -22.17 13.94 14.62
CA THR A 276 -21.25 15.07 14.42
C THR A 276 -19.82 14.58 14.24
N TYR A 277 -19.37 13.65 15.09
CA TYR A 277 -18.07 13.00 14.96
C TYR A 277 -17.94 12.31 13.59
N LEU A 278 -18.90 11.47 13.21
CA LEU A 278 -18.87 10.74 11.94
C LEU A 278 -18.81 11.69 10.75
N ARG A 279 -19.62 12.74 10.77
CA ARG A 279 -19.65 13.76 9.72
C ARG A 279 -18.34 14.54 9.62
N GLU A 280 -17.80 14.99 10.75
CA GLU A 280 -16.53 15.71 10.78
C GLU A 280 -15.37 14.81 10.37
N SER A 281 -15.35 13.53 10.75
CA SER A 281 -14.34 12.57 10.29
C SER A 281 -14.39 12.34 8.77
N ILE A 282 -15.56 12.43 8.13
CA ILE A 282 -15.69 12.34 6.66
C ILE A 282 -15.21 13.62 5.98
N LEU A 283 -15.51 14.79 6.54
CA LEU A 283 -15.25 16.10 5.91
C LEU A 283 -13.89 16.70 6.27
N ASP A 284 -13.35 16.35 7.43
CA ASP A 284 -12.12 16.88 8.02
C ASP A 284 -11.42 15.83 8.92
N PRO A 285 -10.92 14.74 8.33
CA PRO A 285 -10.37 13.60 9.07
C PRO A 285 -9.11 13.93 9.89
N GLU A 286 -8.27 14.84 9.41
CA GLU A 286 -7.02 15.23 10.08
C GLU A 286 -7.27 15.95 11.41
N ALA A 287 -8.43 16.58 11.59
CA ALA A 287 -8.80 17.19 12.86
C ALA A 287 -9.03 16.16 13.99
N LYS A 288 -9.28 14.88 13.65
CA LYS A 288 -9.67 13.82 14.59
C LYS A 288 -9.01 12.48 14.29
N ILE A 289 -7.68 12.47 14.25
CA ILE A 289 -6.89 11.25 14.05
C ILE A 289 -7.12 10.27 15.20
N VAL A 290 -7.63 9.09 14.88
CA VAL A 290 -7.79 7.99 15.84
C VAL A 290 -6.42 7.51 16.29
N ALA A 291 -6.25 7.28 17.59
CA ALA A 291 -5.00 6.78 18.15
C ALA A 291 -4.54 5.52 17.43
N THR A 292 -3.22 5.33 17.33
CA THR A 292 -2.55 4.19 16.67
C THR A 292 -2.73 4.09 15.15
N TYR A 293 -3.46 5.00 14.49
CA TYR A 293 -3.57 5.06 13.03
C TYR A 293 -2.84 6.27 12.44
N PRO A 294 -2.19 6.12 11.27
CA PRO A 294 -1.63 7.26 10.55
C PRO A 294 -2.75 8.17 9.99
N PRO A 295 -2.49 9.46 9.75
CA PRO A 295 -3.44 10.38 9.12
C PRO A 295 -3.55 10.11 7.61
N SER A 296 -4.16 8.98 7.23
CA SER A 296 -4.29 8.54 5.84
C SER A 296 -5.71 8.66 5.26
N MET A 297 -6.71 8.97 6.09
CA MET A 297 -8.09 9.11 5.64
C MET A 297 -8.24 10.40 4.81
N PRO A 298 -8.70 10.33 3.53
CA PRO A 298 -8.86 11.50 2.70
C PRO A 298 -10.09 12.32 3.12
N SER A 299 -10.03 13.65 2.93
CA SER A 299 -11.21 14.51 3.09
C SER A 299 -12.18 14.33 1.92
N TYR A 300 -13.47 14.22 2.23
CA TYR A 300 -14.54 14.19 1.23
C TYR A 300 -15.25 15.53 1.04
N ARG A 301 -14.71 16.61 1.61
CA ARG A 301 -15.24 17.97 1.44
C ARG A 301 -15.22 18.34 -0.04
N GLY A 302 -16.36 18.78 -0.57
CA GLY A 302 -16.52 19.12 -1.99
C GLY A 302 -16.58 17.92 -2.93
N THR A 303 -16.29 16.70 -2.45
CA THR A 303 -16.42 15.45 -3.21
C THR A 303 -17.79 14.81 -2.99
N LEU A 304 -18.27 14.81 -1.74
CA LEU A 304 -19.64 14.39 -1.41
C LEU A 304 -20.49 15.62 -1.10
N SER A 305 -21.72 15.63 -1.63
CA SER A 305 -22.74 16.62 -1.25
C SER A 305 -23.22 16.41 0.19
N ASP A 306 -23.81 17.45 0.76
CA ASP A 306 -24.34 17.41 2.13
C ASP A 306 -25.36 16.27 2.35
N ALA A 307 -26.22 16.04 1.35
CA ALA A 307 -27.21 14.98 1.35
C ALA A 307 -26.56 13.59 1.30
N GLN A 308 -25.49 13.42 0.52
CA GLN A 308 -24.74 12.15 0.45
C GLN A 308 -24.00 11.87 1.75
N VAL A 309 -23.35 12.88 2.36
CA VAL A 309 -22.71 12.72 3.67
C VAL A 309 -23.72 12.33 4.73
N THR A 310 -24.90 12.97 4.73
CA THR A 310 -25.99 12.64 5.65
C THR A 310 -26.50 11.20 5.45
N ALA A 311 -26.65 10.75 4.20
CA ALA A 311 -27.05 9.38 3.89
C ALA A 311 -26.00 8.36 4.33
N LEU A 312 -24.71 8.69 4.21
CA LEU A 312 -23.58 7.86 4.63
C LEU A 312 -23.51 7.73 6.15
N VAL A 313 -23.62 8.85 6.89
CA VAL A 313 -23.66 8.83 8.37
C VAL A 313 -24.83 7.99 8.86
N ARG A 314 -26.03 8.18 8.31
CA ARG A 314 -27.22 7.39 8.67
C ARG A 314 -27.01 5.90 8.42
N TYR A 315 -26.33 5.55 7.33
CA TYR A 315 -26.00 4.15 7.06
C TYR A 315 -25.05 3.58 8.12
N LEU A 316 -23.98 4.29 8.49
CA LEU A 316 -23.07 3.87 9.55
C LEU A 316 -23.75 3.74 10.93
N GLU A 317 -24.75 4.57 11.22
CA GLU A 317 -25.57 4.46 12.44
C GLU A 317 -26.39 3.17 12.51
N THR A 318 -26.69 2.54 11.37
CA THR A 318 -27.39 1.23 11.36
C THR A 318 -26.47 0.05 11.64
N TRP A 319 -25.15 0.25 11.61
CA TRP A 319 -24.18 -0.82 11.78
C TRP A 319 -24.13 -1.25 13.23
N LYS A 320 -24.54 -2.49 13.49
CA LYS A 320 -24.33 -3.13 14.79
C LYS A 320 -22.86 -3.55 14.91
N ALA A 321 -22.39 -3.73 16.14
CA ALA A 321 -21.12 -4.39 16.38
C ALA A 321 -21.23 -5.85 15.91
N ASP A 322 -20.89 -6.13 14.64
CA ASP A 322 -20.85 -7.51 14.15
C ASP A 322 -19.62 -8.20 14.74
N HIS A 323 -19.86 -9.24 15.54
CA HIS A 323 -18.81 -10.06 16.15
C HIS A 323 -18.06 -10.93 15.10
N ARG A 324 -18.45 -10.88 13.82
CA ARG A 324 -17.83 -11.66 12.72
C ARG A 324 -16.69 -10.95 11.98
N LEU A 325 -16.49 -9.65 12.19
CA LEU A 325 -15.34 -8.88 11.68
C LEU A 325 -14.39 -8.43 12.80
N ALA A 326 -14.55 -9.00 14.00
CA ALA A 326 -13.43 -9.07 14.92
C ALA A 326 -12.30 -9.86 14.20
N PRO A 327 -11.04 -9.41 14.26
CA PRO A 327 -9.93 -10.17 13.69
C PRO A 327 -10.02 -11.60 14.21
N ALA A 328 -9.62 -12.58 13.40
CA ALA A 328 -9.44 -13.96 13.82
C ALA A 328 -8.46 -13.99 15.00
N MET A 329 -8.97 -13.79 16.21
CA MET A 329 -8.27 -14.01 17.45
C MET A 329 -8.36 -15.50 17.76
N ALA A 330 -7.32 -15.98 18.43
CA ALA A 330 -7.29 -17.30 19.04
C ALA A 330 -8.62 -17.64 19.72
N SER A 331 -8.87 -18.95 19.84
CA SER A 331 -9.97 -19.56 20.60
C SER A 331 -10.52 -18.66 21.69
N ALA A 332 -11.85 -18.60 21.82
CA ALA A 332 -12.59 -17.77 22.80
C ALA A 332 -12.13 -17.92 24.28
N GLU A 333 -11.22 -18.85 24.56
CA GLU A 333 -10.55 -19.07 25.84
C GLU A 333 -9.42 -18.07 26.11
N ASP A 334 -8.87 -17.40 25.08
CA ASP A 334 -7.72 -16.49 25.16
C ASP A 334 -8.07 -15.04 24.79
N ALA A 335 -9.32 -14.62 24.93
CA ALA A 335 -9.75 -13.25 24.65
C ALA A 335 -9.87 -12.40 25.93
N ALA A 336 -9.23 -11.24 25.95
CA ALA A 336 -9.33 -10.24 27.01
C ALA A 336 -9.85 -8.90 26.46
N VAL A 337 -10.32 -8.01 27.34
CA VAL A 337 -10.75 -6.66 26.99
C VAL A 337 -9.84 -5.67 27.70
N ASP A 338 -9.22 -4.78 26.94
CA ASP A 338 -8.43 -3.67 27.48
C ASP A 338 -9.36 -2.72 28.26
N PRO A 339 -9.17 -2.53 29.58
CA PRO A 339 -10.07 -1.72 30.40
C PRO A 339 -9.93 -0.21 30.17
N VAL A 340 -8.88 0.22 29.46
CA VAL A 340 -8.62 1.63 29.15
C VAL A 340 -9.39 2.07 27.91
N CYS A 341 -9.42 1.23 26.87
CA CYS A 341 -10.01 1.60 25.58
C CYS A 341 -11.18 0.73 25.13
N GLY A 342 -11.45 -0.39 25.81
CA GLY A 342 -12.50 -1.34 25.45
C GLY A 342 -12.19 -2.23 24.25
N MET A 343 -10.95 -2.21 23.75
CA MET A 343 -10.51 -3.04 22.63
C MET A 343 -10.37 -4.50 23.08
N GLN A 344 -10.82 -5.44 22.24
CA GLN A 344 -10.55 -6.87 22.45
C GLN A 344 -9.08 -7.16 22.10
N VAL A 345 -8.41 -7.88 22.98
CA VAL A 345 -6.98 -8.19 22.89
C VAL A 345 -6.73 -9.65 23.22
N HIS A 346 -5.71 -10.24 22.61
CA HIS A 346 -5.34 -11.61 22.90
C HIS A 346 -4.72 -11.72 24.30
N ALA A 347 -5.12 -12.69 25.09
CA ALA A 347 -4.61 -12.95 26.44
C ALA A 347 -3.32 -13.79 26.39
N GLY A 348 -2.38 -13.40 25.53
CA GLY A 348 -1.10 -14.10 25.32
C GLY A 348 0.05 -13.52 26.13
N PHE A 349 1.13 -14.29 26.26
CA PHE A 349 2.36 -13.86 26.96
C PHE A 349 3.06 -12.68 26.26
N ASP A 350 2.85 -12.54 24.96
CA ASP A 350 3.40 -11.52 24.06
C ASP A 350 2.58 -10.22 24.04
N THR A 351 1.35 -10.27 24.56
CA THR A 351 0.46 -9.11 24.64
C THR A 351 0.81 -8.27 25.87
N GLN A 352 0.72 -6.95 25.74
CA GLN A 352 0.99 -6.04 26.87
C GLN A 352 0.09 -6.40 28.05
N HIS A 353 0.67 -6.63 29.22
CA HIS A 353 -0.09 -7.04 30.40
C HIS A 353 0.52 -6.54 31.70
N VAL A 354 -0.29 -6.42 32.74
CA VAL A 354 0.14 -6.16 34.12
C VAL A 354 -0.68 -7.00 35.08
N THR A 355 -0.10 -7.32 36.25
CA THR A 355 -0.87 -7.93 37.34
C THR A 355 -1.42 -6.82 38.24
N HIS A 356 -2.74 -6.74 38.39
CA HIS A 356 -3.41 -5.80 39.28
C HIS A 356 -4.52 -6.49 40.08
N ALA A 357 -4.55 -6.26 41.40
CA ALA A 357 -5.50 -6.90 42.33
C ALA A 357 -5.57 -8.45 42.19
N GLY A 358 -4.41 -9.08 41.94
CA GLY A 358 -4.30 -10.54 41.78
C GLY A 358 -4.78 -11.09 40.43
N ARG A 359 -5.01 -10.22 39.43
CA ARG A 359 -5.44 -10.62 38.08
C ARG A 359 -4.49 -10.06 37.03
N THR A 360 -4.22 -10.84 35.99
CA THR A 360 -3.57 -10.34 34.78
C THR A 360 -4.56 -9.52 33.97
N VAL A 361 -4.18 -8.29 33.64
CA VAL A 361 -4.94 -7.36 32.78
C VAL A 361 -4.13 -7.18 31.51
N TYR A 362 -4.77 -7.34 30.35
CA TYR A 362 -4.14 -7.26 29.03
C TYR A 362 -4.53 -5.95 28.32
N PHE A 363 -3.63 -5.42 27.50
CA PHE A 363 -3.75 -4.11 26.85
C PHE A 363 -3.44 -4.17 25.37
N CYS A 364 -4.10 -3.31 24.58
CA CYS A 364 -3.92 -3.27 23.14
C CYS A 364 -2.62 -2.58 22.73
N SER A 365 -2.05 -1.80 23.64
CA SER A 365 -0.80 -1.07 23.43
C SER A 365 -0.11 -0.79 24.76
N GLU A 366 1.18 -0.50 24.67
CA GLU A 366 1.99 -0.04 25.79
C GLU A 366 1.40 1.23 26.44
N GLN A 367 0.82 2.11 25.64
CA GLN A 367 0.22 3.35 26.13
C GLN A 367 -1.04 3.10 26.97
N CYS A 368 -1.86 2.10 26.63
CA CYS A 368 -3.01 1.70 27.45
C CYS A 368 -2.55 1.05 28.76
N ARG A 369 -1.53 0.19 28.70
CA ARG A 369 -0.89 -0.39 29.89
C ARG A 369 -0.41 0.71 30.84
N ASP A 370 0.32 1.69 30.34
CA ASP A 370 0.91 2.75 31.15
C ASP A 370 -0.15 3.66 31.78
N ARG A 371 -1.24 3.96 31.06
CA ARG A 371 -2.38 4.71 31.61
C ARG A 371 -3.08 3.95 32.73
N PHE A 372 -3.27 2.64 32.57
CA PHE A 372 -3.85 1.81 33.60
C PHE A 372 -2.96 1.75 34.84
N VAL A 373 -1.64 1.61 34.68
CA VAL A 373 -0.68 1.63 35.79
C VAL A 373 -0.69 2.97 36.51
N ALA A 374 -0.82 4.08 35.78
CA ALA A 374 -0.85 5.42 36.36
C ALA A 374 -2.11 5.72 37.19
N ASN A 375 -3.27 5.18 36.81
CA ASN A 375 -4.52 5.37 37.55
C ASN A 375 -5.50 4.20 37.37
N PRO A 376 -5.27 3.05 38.03
CA PRO A 376 -6.07 1.85 37.81
C PRO A 376 -7.51 2.00 38.31
N GLY A 377 -7.74 2.84 39.33
CA GLY A 377 -9.07 3.10 39.89
C GLY A 377 -10.03 3.85 38.96
N ALA A 378 -9.52 4.46 37.87
CA ALA A 378 -10.34 5.12 36.87
C ALA A 378 -11.00 4.15 35.87
N PHE A 379 -10.59 2.88 35.85
CA PHE A 379 -11.01 1.90 34.84
C PHE A 379 -11.76 0.73 35.48
N ALA A 380 -12.94 0.41 34.96
CA ALA A 380 -13.76 -0.68 35.46
C ALA A 380 -13.25 -2.04 34.94
N LEU A 381 -12.76 -2.91 35.82
CA LEU A 381 -12.45 -4.30 35.48
C LEU A 381 -13.76 -5.13 35.49
N THR A 382 -14.42 -5.27 34.35
CA THR A 382 -15.62 -6.10 34.21
C THR A 382 -15.31 -7.57 34.47
N ARG A 383 -16.12 -8.23 35.32
CA ARG A 383 -16.02 -9.67 35.59
C ARG A 383 -16.62 -10.47 34.42
N HIS A 384 -15.81 -11.00 33.51
CA HIS A 384 -16.22 -12.15 32.70
C HIS A 384 -15.73 -13.46 33.35
N ARG A 385 -16.69 -14.34 33.66
CA ARG A 385 -16.46 -15.71 34.14
C ARG A 385 -16.04 -16.56 32.95
N VAL A 386 -14.80 -17.06 32.98
CA VAL A 386 -14.38 -18.19 32.14
C VAL A 386 -15.02 -19.46 32.73
N GLY A 387 -15.60 -20.29 31.87
CA GLY A 387 -16.36 -21.48 32.24
C GLY A 387 -15.48 -22.54 32.91
N ASP A 388 -16.01 -23.12 33.98
CA ASP A 388 -15.44 -24.24 34.74
C ASP A 388 -15.50 -25.54 33.89
N PRO A 389 -14.39 -26.24 33.62
CA PRO A 389 -14.42 -27.48 32.86
C PRO A 389 -15.03 -28.57 33.75
N LYS A 390 -16.26 -28.95 33.44
CA LYS A 390 -16.98 -30.07 34.07
C LYS A 390 -16.09 -31.31 34.19
N GLY A 391 -16.00 -31.81 35.41
CA GLY A 391 -15.30 -33.04 35.75
C GLY A 391 -15.75 -34.26 34.94
N ARG A 392 -14.79 -35.11 34.63
CA ARG A 392 -15.02 -36.53 34.33
C ARG A 392 -14.66 -37.34 35.57
N LYS A 393 -15.60 -38.23 35.92
CA LYS A 393 -15.44 -39.29 36.91
C LYS A 393 -14.31 -40.24 36.54
#